data_AF-A0A7Z9S326-F1
#
_entry.id   AF-A0A7Z9S326-F1
#
_cell.length_a   1.000
_cell.length_b   1.000
_cell.length_c   1.000
_cell.angle_alpha   90.00
_cell.angle_beta   90.00
_cell.angle_gamma   90.00
#
_symmetry.space_group_name_H-M   'P 1'
#
loop_
_entity.id
_entity.type
_entity.pdbx_description
1 polymer ?
#
loop_
_entity_poly.entity_id
_entity_poly.type
_entity_poly.pdbx_seq_one_letter_code
_entity_poly.pdbx_strand_id
1 'polypeptide(L)'
;MGDAMALPFELGQFDVATMALVIRFVPDPAQGVAEMKRVVRSGGAVAAYAWDSLGGGMPHEPIQAELRSMNIKYPRPPSAEASRLDILQKLWVDAGLRSVETRIITVERTFSSFENFWSLSSLSRTLQPVLEDLDPATLDQLKSSIQARLTAEENGEITCAAHVNAIKGLV
;
A
#
# COMPACT_ATOMS: atom_id res chain seq x y z
N MET A 1 0.52 12.31 -19.78
CA MET A 1 1.28 11.89 -18.58
C MET A 1 1.41 13.10 -17.68
N GLY A 2 1.21 12.94 -16.37
CA GLY A 2 1.38 14.01 -15.38
C GLY A 2 2.30 13.54 -14.25
N ASP A 3 2.99 14.49 -13.62
CA ASP A 3 3.84 14.27 -12.45
C ASP A 3 3.09 14.71 -11.19
N ALA A 4 2.98 13.83 -10.19
CA ALA A 4 2.32 14.15 -8.92
C ALA A 4 3.05 15.24 -8.13
N MET A 5 4.35 15.46 -8.41
CA MET A 5 5.19 16.49 -7.80
C MET A 5 5.19 17.81 -8.57
N ALA A 6 4.52 17.86 -9.74
CA ALA A 6 4.37 19.03 -10.59
C ALA A 6 3.04 18.97 -11.37
N LEU A 7 1.93 19.24 -10.68
CA LEU A 7 0.60 19.11 -11.25
C LEU A 7 0.35 20.23 -12.29
N PRO A 8 -0.10 19.92 -13.52
CA PRO A 8 -0.31 20.89 -14.59
C PRO A 8 -1.65 21.64 -14.44
N PHE A 9 -1.95 22.08 -13.23
CA PHE A 9 -3.19 22.74 -12.85
C PHE A 9 -2.88 24.03 -12.10
N GLU A 10 -3.80 24.98 -12.19
CA GLU A 10 -3.68 26.28 -11.53
C GLU A 10 -3.93 26.17 -10.01
N LEU A 11 -3.55 27.23 -9.28
CA LEU A 11 -3.84 27.35 -7.86
C LEU A 11 -5.35 27.29 -7.59
N GLY A 12 -5.78 26.46 -6.64
CA GLY A 12 -7.16 26.45 -6.15
C GLY A 12 -8.23 26.03 -7.16
N GLN A 13 -7.86 25.29 -8.20
CA GLN A 13 -8.76 24.85 -9.26
C GLN A 13 -9.78 23.78 -8.81
N PHE A 14 -9.47 23.01 -7.76
CA PHE A 14 -10.28 21.88 -7.32
C PHE A 14 -10.85 22.05 -5.91
N ASP A 15 -11.96 21.38 -5.65
CA ASP A 15 -12.54 21.21 -4.31
C ASP A 15 -11.78 20.17 -3.47
N VAL A 16 -11.30 19.11 -4.13
CA VAL A 16 -10.69 17.95 -3.48
C VAL A 16 -9.57 17.39 -4.35
N ALA A 17 -8.45 17.04 -3.73
CA ALA A 17 -7.41 16.21 -4.34
C ALA A 17 -7.26 14.90 -3.57
N THR A 18 -7.18 13.77 -4.28
CA THR A 18 -7.00 12.45 -3.66
C THR A 18 -5.83 11.69 -4.27
N MET A 19 -5.11 10.95 -3.42
CA MET A 19 -4.03 10.06 -3.83
C MET A 19 -4.29 8.63 -3.34
N ALA A 20 -4.91 7.84 -4.21
CA ALA A 20 -5.32 6.46 -3.91
C ALA A 20 -4.18 5.47 -4.22
N LEU A 21 -3.58 4.88 -3.18
CA LEU A 21 -2.51 3.86 -3.26
C LEU A 21 -1.19 4.32 -3.90
N VAL A 22 -1.04 5.62 -4.20
CA VAL A 22 0.08 6.16 -4.98
C VAL A 22 1.20 6.74 -4.13
N ILE A 23 0.94 7.29 -2.93
CA ILE A 23 1.90 8.15 -2.21
C ILE A 23 3.28 7.51 -1.97
N ARG A 24 3.31 6.20 -1.70
CA ARG A 24 4.54 5.43 -1.53
C ARG A 24 5.43 5.33 -2.79
N PHE A 25 4.86 5.58 -3.96
CA PHE A 25 5.56 5.61 -5.25
C PHE A 25 6.06 7.01 -5.62
N VAL A 26 5.64 8.07 -4.91
CA VAL A 26 6.13 9.42 -5.14
C VAL A 26 7.55 9.54 -4.55
N PRO A 27 8.58 9.89 -5.35
CA PRO A 27 9.95 10.00 -4.85
C PRO A 27 10.11 11.02 -3.72
N ASP A 28 9.40 12.15 -3.81
CA ASP A 28 9.26 13.13 -2.73
C ASP A 28 7.76 13.28 -2.36
N PRO A 29 7.28 12.50 -1.37
CA PRO A 29 5.89 12.58 -0.92
C PRO A 29 5.51 13.96 -0.39
N ALA A 30 6.44 14.70 0.21
CA ALA A 30 6.17 16.03 0.74
C ALA A 30 5.86 17.02 -0.39
N GLN A 31 6.65 16.99 -1.47
CA GLN A 31 6.37 17.77 -2.67
C GLN A 31 5.04 17.36 -3.32
N GLY A 32 4.75 16.06 -3.38
CA GLY A 32 3.46 15.57 -3.90
C GLY A 32 2.25 16.10 -3.12
N VAL A 33 2.32 16.09 -1.78
CA VAL A 33 1.25 16.64 -0.91
C VAL A 33 1.16 18.16 -1.06
N ALA A 34 2.30 18.86 -1.20
CA ALA A 34 2.32 20.30 -1.43
C ALA A 34 1.60 20.69 -2.74
N GLU A 35 1.82 19.94 -3.82
CA GLU A 35 1.12 20.15 -5.09
C GLU A 35 -0.37 19.85 -4.98
N MET A 36 -0.76 18.76 -4.31
CA MET A 36 -2.18 18.48 -4.03
C MET A 36 -2.85 19.63 -3.27
N LYS A 37 -2.18 20.19 -2.27
CA LYS A 37 -2.66 21.36 -1.53
C LYS A 37 -2.78 22.59 -2.43
N ARG A 38 -1.77 22.87 -3.26
CA ARG A 38 -1.73 24.03 -4.16
C ARG A 38 -2.93 24.07 -5.11
N VAL A 39 -3.27 22.94 -5.71
CA VAL A 39 -4.36 22.88 -6.69
C VAL A 39 -5.75 22.86 -6.05
N VAL A 40 -5.85 22.73 -4.71
CA VAL A 40 -7.11 22.71 -3.97
C VAL A 40 -7.40 24.09 -3.37
N ARG A 41 -8.63 24.57 -3.53
CA ARG A 41 -9.05 25.88 -3.00
C ARG A 41 -9.06 25.90 -1.49
N SER A 42 -8.94 27.10 -0.89
CA SER A 42 -9.09 27.28 0.56
C SER A 42 -10.40 26.66 1.06
N GLY A 43 -10.33 25.87 2.14
CA GLY A 43 -11.45 25.11 2.69
C GLY A 43 -11.74 23.79 1.97
N GLY A 44 -11.06 23.48 0.86
CA GLY A 44 -11.11 22.20 0.18
C GLY A 44 -10.31 21.11 0.91
N ALA A 45 -10.39 19.87 0.42
CA ALA A 45 -9.81 18.70 1.09
C ALA A 45 -8.67 18.03 0.30
N VAL A 46 -7.65 17.55 1.02
CA VAL A 46 -6.56 16.74 0.50
C VAL A 46 -6.56 15.42 1.25
N ALA A 47 -6.69 14.30 0.53
CA ALA A 47 -6.78 12.97 1.13
C ALA A 47 -5.89 11.94 0.42
N ALA A 48 -5.44 10.94 1.16
CA ALA A 48 -4.75 9.80 0.59
C ALA A 48 -5.05 8.53 1.38
N TYR A 49 -4.82 7.40 0.75
CA TYR A 49 -4.73 6.12 1.46
C TYR A 49 -3.73 5.20 0.77
N ALA A 50 -3.03 4.38 1.54
CA ALA A 50 -2.05 3.43 1.03
C ALA A 50 -2.07 2.15 1.86
N TRP A 51 -1.84 1.02 1.20
CA TRP A 51 -1.53 -0.24 1.90
C TRP A 51 -0.31 -0.02 2.79
N ASP A 52 -0.42 -0.43 4.05
CA ASP A 52 0.65 -0.29 5.04
C ASP A 52 1.79 -1.25 4.73
N SER A 53 2.65 -0.87 3.80
CA SER A 53 3.62 -1.79 3.20
C SER A 53 4.72 -2.26 4.16
N LEU A 54 4.90 -1.56 5.28
CA LEU A 54 5.89 -1.88 6.29
C LEU A 54 5.26 -2.41 7.58
N GLY A 55 4.01 -2.05 7.86
CA GLY A 55 3.20 -2.62 8.96
C GLY A 55 2.41 -3.89 8.58
N GLY A 56 2.66 -4.47 7.40
CA GLY A 56 2.07 -5.73 6.97
C GLY A 56 0.65 -5.65 6.42
N GLY A 57 0.23 -4.48 5.95
CA GLY A 57 -1.11 -4.26 5.40
C GLY A 57 -1.27 -4.65 3.93
N MET A 58 -0.29 -5.29 3.29
CA MET A 58 -0.38 -5.63 1.87
C MET A 58 -1.39 -6.77 1.60
N PRO A 59 -2.16 -6.75 0.49
CA PRO A 59 -3.06 -7.87 0.15
C PRO A 59 -2.36 -9.22 -0.05
N HIS A 60 -1.08 -9.18 -0.41
CA HIS A 60 -0.21 -10.35 -0.60
C HIS A 60 0.85 -10.43 0.51
N GLU A 61 0.53 -9.88 1.69
CA GLU A 61 1.42 -9.88 2.84
C GLU A 61 1.93 -11.28 3.24
N PRO A 62 1.13 -12.36 3.22
CA PRO A 62 1.65 -13.68 3.58
C PRO A 62 2.87 -14.10 2.74
N ILE A 63 2.89 -13.74 1.44
CA ILE A 63 4.04 -13.99 0.56
C ILE A 63 5.21 -13.07 0.94
N GLN A 64 4.97 -11.77 1.13
CA GLN A 64 6.03 -10.83 1.50
C GLN A 64 6.67 -11.15 2.86
N ALA A 65 5.86 -11.55 3.84
CA ALA A 65 6.31 -11.95 5.15
C ALA A 65 7.24 -13.15 5.06
N GLU A 66 6.90 -14.16 4.26
CA GLU A 66 7.77 -15.32 4.09
C GLU A 66 9.05 -14.98 3.31
N LEU A 67 8.95 -14.23 2.22
CA LEU A 67 10.14 -13.74 1.48
C LEU A 67 11.10 -12.99 2.41
N ARG A 68 10.58 -12.12 3.30
CA ARG A 68 11.41 -11.43 4.31
C ARG A 68 12.04 -12.42 5.30
N SER A 69 11.31 -13.43 5.76
CA SER A 69 11.86 -14.44 6.69
C SER A 69 12.96 -15.30 6.07
N MET A 70 12.89 -15.53 4.76
CA MET A 70 13.91 -16.25 3.98
C MET A 70 15.03 -15.31 3.48
N ASN A 71 14.99 -14.02 3.86
CA ASN A 71 15.94 -12.99 3.43
C ASN A 71 16.00 -12.81 1.89
N ILE A 72 14.90 -13.12 1.18
CA ILE A 72 14.73 -12.93 -0.26
C ILE A 72 14.25 -11.50 -0.51
N LYS A 73 15.00 -10.77 -1.34
CA LYS A 73 14.69 -9.37 -1.67
C LYS A 73 13.64 -9.30 -2.77
N TYR A 74 12.78 -8.28 -2.68
CA TYR A 74 11.82 -7.92 -3.71
C TYR A 74 11.79 -6.40 -3.88
N PRO A 75 11.42 -5.87 -5.07
CA PRO A 75 11.39 -4.45 -5.32
C PRO A 75 10.46 -3.72 -4.34
N ARG A 76 10.89 -2.55 -3.85
CA ARG A 76 10.08 -1.67 -3.00
C ARG A 76 9.87 -0.33 -3.68
N PRO A 77 8.73 0.34 -3.44
CA PRO A 77 8.56 1.73 -3.83
C PRO A 77 9.66 2.62 -3.23
N PRO A 78 10.01 3.74 -3.89
CA PRO A 78 11.04 4.65 -3.41
C PRO A 78 10.75 5.21 -2.01
N SER A 79 9.46 5.41 -1.69
CA SER A 79 9.00 6.02 -0.45
C SER A 79 8.07 5.09 0.33
N ALA A 80 8.45 3.82 0.51
CA ALA A 80 7.63 2.81 1.20
C ALA A 80 7.13 3.28 2.59
N GLU A 81 7.98 4.01 3.34
CA GLU A 81 7.65 4.59 4.66
C GLU A 81 6.45 5.55 4.61
N ALA A 82 6.18 6.21 3.48
CA ALA A 82 5.04 7.11 3.31
C ALA A 82 3.68 6.42 3.39
N SER A 83 3.64 5.09 3.50
CA SER A 83 2.42 4.32 3.78
C SER A 83 2.11 4.13 5.26
N ARG A 84 3.04 4.46 6.17
CA ARG A 84 2.78 4.37 7.61
C ARG A 84 1.90 5.51 8.11
N LEU A 85 1.06 5.23 9.09
CA LEU A 85 0.10 6.20 9.63
C LEU A 85 0.78 7.45 10.22
N ASP A 86 1.87 7.27 10.97
CA ASP A 86 2.65 8.34 11.59
C ASP A 86 3.33 9.24 10.55
N ILE A 87 3.87 8.64 9.48
CA ILE A 87 4.51 9.37 8.39
C ILE A 87 3.47 10.13 7.55
N LEU A 88 2.31 9.53 7.26
CA LEU A 88 1.20 10.23 6.61
C LEU A 88 0.78 11.46 7.43
N GLN A 89 0.58 11.28 8.74
CA GLN A 89 0.20 12.39 9.62
C GLN A 89 1.23 13.51 9.58
N LYS A 90 2.52 13.18 9.64
CA LYS A 90 3.62 14.14 9.54
C LYS A 90 3.60 14.90 8.21
N LEU A 91 3.46 14.20 7.08
CA LEU A 91 3.42 14.82 5.75
C LEU A 91 2.28 15.84 5.61
N TRP A 92 1.09 15.52 6.16
CA TRP A 92 -0.05 16.44 6.12
C TRP A 92 0.16 17.67 6.99
N VAL A 93 0.67 17.47 8.21
CA VAL A 93 0.94 18.57 9.16
C VAL A 93 2.04 19.49 8.63
N ASP A 94 3.14 18.93 8.13
CA ASP A 94 4.26 19.71 7.60
C ASP A 94 3.87 20.49 6.32
N ALA A 95 2.95 19.97 5.52
CA ALA A 95 2.37 20.70 4.39
C ALA A 95 1.42 21.84 4.83
N GLY A 96 1.13 21.97 6.13
CA GLY A 96 0.24 22.97 6.69
C GLY A 96 -1.23 22.74 6.37
N LEU A 97 -1.65 21.47 6.19
CA LEU A 97 -3.06 21.10 6.15
C LEU A 97 -3.62 21.09 7.58
N ARG A 98 -4.89 21.49 7.71
CA ARG A 98 -5.60 21.61 8.99
C ARG A 98 -6.60 20.49 9.16
N SER A 99 -7.12 20.31 10.38
CA SER A 99 -8.11 19.27 10.70
C SER A 99 -7.70 17.89 10.20
N VAL A 100 -6.44 17.53 10.45
CA VAL A 100 -5.86 16.28 9.98
C VAL A 100 -6.47 15.10 10.73
N GLU A 101 -7.07 14.18 9.98
CA GLU A 101 -7.69 12.97 10.48
C GLU A 101 -7.06 11.76 9.81
N THR A 102 -6.80 10.71 10.59
CA THR A 102 -6.25 9.44 10.10
C THR A 102 -7.17 8.29 10.44
N ARG A 103 -7.20 7.26 9.60
CA ARG A 103 -7.98 6.05 9.82
C ARG A 103 -7.25 4.82 9.28
N ILE A 104 -7.31 3.72 10.02
CA ILE A 104 -6.95 2.40 9.50
C ILE A 104 -8.23 1.76 8.97
N ILE A 105 -8.17 1.24 7.75
CA ILE A 105 -9.28 0.49 7.13
C ILE A 105 -8.77 -0.91 6.86
N THR A 106 -9.31 -1.87 7.60
CA THR A 106 -9.05 -3.30 7.39
C THR A 106 -10.06 -3.84 6.38
N VAL A 107 -9.57 -4.64 5.45
CA VAL A 107 -10.38 -5.40 4.50
C VAL A 107 -9.98 -6.86 4.57
N GLU A 108 -10.95 -7.73 4.31
CA GLU A 108 -10.74 -9.18 4.31
C GLU A 108 -11.10 -9.73 2.94
N ARG A 109 -10.39 -10.78 2.55
CA ARG A 109 -10.69 -11.55 1.35
C ARG A 109 -10.60 -13.02 1.65
N THR A 110 -11.68 -13.72 1.35
CA THR A 110 -11.76 -15.18 1.41
C THR A 110 -11.43 -15.78 0.06
N PHE A 111 -10.62 -16.83 0.08
CA PHE A 111 -10.22 -17.64 -1.07
C PHE A 111 -10.74 -19.05 -0.87
N SER A 112 -11.14 -19.71 -1.95
CA SER A 112 -11.72 -21.07 -1.87
C SER A 112 -10.72 -22.15 -1.45
N SER A 113 -9.42 -21.87 -1.56
CA SER A 113 -8.33 -22.76 -1.16
C SER A 113 -7.00 -22.02 -1.14
N PHE A 114 -5.95 -22.67 -0.63
CA PHE A 114 -4.57 -22.19 -0.74
C PHE A 114 -4.15 -21.99 -2.20
N GLU A 115 -4.53 -22.87 -3.12
CA GLU A 115 -4.16 -22.72 -4.53
C GLU A 115 -4.85 -21.54 -5.20
N ASN A 116 -6.07 -21.24 -4.79
CA ASN A 116 -6.75 -20.02 -5.23
C ASN A 116 -6.08 -18.77 -4.67
N PHE A 117 -5.70 -18.77 -3.38
CA PHE A 117 -4.88 -17.71 -2.78
C PHE A 117 -3.56 -17.52 -3.54
N TRP A 118 -2.82 -18.61 -3.78
CA TRP A 118 -1.51 -18.58 -4.40
C TRP A 118 -1.58 -18.06 -5.83
N SER A 119 -2.46 -18.63 -6.67
CA SER A 119 -2.61 -18.26 -8.08
C SER A 119 -3.01 -16.79 -8.29
N LEU A 120 -3.69 -16.18 -7.33
CA LEU A 120 -4.09 -14.77 -7.42
C LEU A 120 -3.07 -13.83 -6.80
N SER A 121 -2.47 -14.21 -5.67
CA SER A 121 -1.53 -13.35 -4.93
C SER A 121 -0.14 -13.32 -5.57
N SER A 122 0.27 -14.41 -6.23
CA SER A 122 1.57 -14.50 -6.92
C SER A 122 1.65 -13.61 -8.17
N LEU A 123 0.52 -13.26 -8.77
CA LEU A 123 0.41 -12.36 -9.95
C LEU A 123 0.68 -10.89 -9.64
N SER A 124 1.06 -10.55 -8.41
CA SER A 124 1.50 -9.20 -8.08
C SER A 124 2.68 -8.80 -8.97
N ARG A 125 2.59 -7.67 -9.68
CA ARG A 125 3.66 -7.15 -10.55
C ARG A 125 5.02 -7.02 -9.85
N THR A 126 5.02 -6.86 -8.53
CA THR A 126 6.25 -6.76 -7.73
C THR A 126 6.79 -8.12 -7.33
N LEU A 127 5.93 -9.13 -7.14
CA LEU A 127 6.34 -10.45 -6.66
C LEU A 127 6.55 -11.45 -7.78
N GLN A 128 5.76 -11.41 -8.85
CA GLN A 128 5.80 -12.39 -9.92
C GLN A 128 7.23 -12.61 -10.46
N PRO A 129 8.00 -11.57 -10.84
CA PRO A 129 9.36 -11.78 -11.35
C PRO A 129 10.31 -12.38 -10.31
N VAL A 130 10.09 -12.07 -9.02
CA VAL A 130 10.89 -12.63 -7.93
C VAL A 130 10.58 -14.11 -7.76
N LEU A 131 9.30 -14.49 -7.78
CA LEU A 131 8.86 -15.88 -7.63
C LEU A 131 9.28 -16.76 -8.82
N GLU A 132 9.32 -16.20 -10.03
CA GLU A 132 9.77 -16.88 -11.26
C GLU A 132 11.29 -17.12 -11.29
N ASP A 133 12.08 -16.31 -10.58
CA ASP A 133 13.54 -16.44 -10.48
C ASP A 133 13.99 -17.42 -9.37
N LEU A 134 13.08 -17.82 -8.48
CA LEU A 134 13.40 -18.81 -7.43
C LEU A 134 13.59 -20.20 -8.04
N ASP A 135 14.55 -20.95 -7.50
CA ASP A 135 14.65 -22.37 -7.81
C ASP A 135 13.42 -23.13 -7.27
N PRO A 136 13.06 -24.28 -7.87
CA PRO A 136 11.85 -25.02 -7.49
C PRO A 136 11.80 -25.42 -6.02
N ALA A 137 12.94 -25.77 -5.40
CA ALA A 137 12.96 -26.21 -4.00
C ALA A 137 12.67 -25.04 -3.06
N THR A 138 13.24 -23.86 -3.32
CA THR A 138 12.95 -22.64 -2.57
C THR A 138 11.50 -22.22 -2.73
N LEU A 139 10.94 -22.31 -3.95
CA LEU A 139 9.54 -21.98 -4.21
C LEU A 139 8.57 -22.92 -3.49
N ASP A 140 8.86 -24.22 -3.47
CA ASP A 140 8.05 -25.21 -2.76
C ASP A 140 8.14 -25.03 -1.25
N GLN A 141 9.32 -24.71 -0.72
CA GLN A 141 9.48 -24.36 0.69
C GLN A 141 8.68 -23.11 1.05
N LEU A 142 8.75 -22.06 0.23
CA LEU A 142 8.00 -20.80 0.40
C LEU A 142 6.49 -21.09 0.49
N LYS A 143 5.93 -21.84 -0.48
CA LYS A 143 4.52 -22.24 -0.48
C LYS A 143 4.14 -23.03 0.77
N SER A 144 4.94 -24.03 1.12
CA SER A 144 4.69 -24.91 2.26
C SER A 144 4.66 -24.12 3.58
N SER A 145 5.61 -23.21 3.78
CA SER A 145 5.65 -22.32 4.95
C SER A 145 4.42 -21.43 5.04
N ILE A 146 3.99 -20.83 3.93
CA ILE A 146 2.83 -19.94 3.91
C ILE A 146 1.56 -20.75 4.20
N GLN A 147 1.39 -21.89 3.55
CA GLN A 147 0.25 -22.78 3.77
C GLN A 147 0.15 -23.25 5.22
N ALA A 148 1.28 -23.54 5.87
CA ALA A 148 1.30 -23.92 7.28
C ALA A 148 0.94 -22.78 8.25
N ARG A 149 1.12 -21.51 7.84
CA ARG A 149 0.78 -20.33 8.66
C ARG A 149 -0.63 -19.81 8.42
N LEU A 150 -1.17 -20.03 7.22
CA LEU A 150 -2.55 -19.66 6.91
C LEU A 150 -3.49 -20.70 7.52
N THR A 151 -4.34 -20.25 8.43
CA THR A 151 -5.39 -21.11 8.99
C THR A 151 -6.49 -21.29 7.94
N ALA A 152 -6.68 -22.53 7.49
CA ALA A 152 -7.85 -22.89 6.70
C ALA A 152 -9.06 -23.10 7.62
N GLU A 153 -10.23 -22.64 7.19
CA GLU A 153 -11.51 -22.97 7.81
C GLU A 153 -11.85 -24.46 7.57
N GLU A 154 -12.87 -24.99 8.27
CA GLU A 154 -13.26 -26.40 8.15
C GLU A 154 -13.65 -26.79 6.71
N ASN A 155 -14.12 -25.84 5.91
CA ASN A 155 -14.47 -26.00 4.51
C ASN A 155 -13.27 -25.87 3.54
N GLY A 156 -12.05 -25.62 4.06
CA GLY A 156 -10.83 -25.42 3.27
C GLY A 156 -10.62 -23.99 2.77
N GLU A 157 -11.52 -23.05 3.07
CA GLU A 157 -11.36 -21.65 2.72
C GLU A 157 -10.27 -20.97 3.54
N ILE A 158 -9.67 -19.93 2.96
CA ILE A 158 -8.64 -19.13 3.60
C ILE A 158 -9.05 -17.67 3.56
N THR A 159 -9.16 -17.04 4.72
CA THR A 159 -9.44 -15.60 4.83
C THR A 159 -8.16 -14.85 5.18
N CYS A 160 -7.76 -13.92 4.32
CA CYS A 160 -6.61 -13.03 4.54
C CYS A 160 -7.11 -11.61 4.80
N ALA A 161 -6.59 -10.98 5.86
CA ALA A 161 -6.79 -9.56 6.14
C ALA A 161 -5.67 -8.72 5.51
N ALA A 162 -6.00 -7.51 5.12
CA ALA A 162 -5.08 -6.46 4.69
C ALA A 162 -5.58 -5.12 5.23
N HIS A 163 -4.71 -4.12 5.35
CA HIS A 163 -5.12 -2.81 5.84
C HIS A 163 -4.46 -1.66 5.11
N VAL A 164 -5.25 -0.62 4.88
CA VAL A 164 -4.78 0.67 4.39
C VAL A 164 -4.76 1.68 5.52
N ASN A 165 -3.73 2.52 5.53
CA ASN A 165 -3.70 3.75 6.31
C ASN A 165 -4.24 4.87 5.43
N ALA A 166 -5.29 5.55 5.91
CA ALA A 166 -5.95 6.65 5.24
C ALA A 166 -5.76 7.95 6.03
N ILE A 167 -5.70 9.06 5.31
CA ILE A 167 -5.52 10.39 5.87
C ILE A 167 -6.32 11.43 5.07
N LYS A 168 -6.81 12.46 5.76
CA LYS A 168 -7.50 13.62 5.18
C LYS A 168 -7.10 14.86 5.96
N GLY A 169 -6.95 15.99 5.27
CA GLY A 169 -6.83 17.32 5.86
C GLY A 169 -7.46 18.39 4.96
N LEU A 170 -7.60 19.59 5.48
CA LEU A 170 -8.19 20.75 4.81
C LEU A 170 -7.13 21.80 4.47
N VAL A 171 -7.29 22.48 3.33
CA VAL A 171 -6.47 23.64 2.92
C VAL A 171 -6.85 24.87 3.74
#